data_AF-A0A945EH90-F1
#
_entry.id   AF-A0A945EH90-F1
#
_cell.length_a   1.000
_cell.length_b   1.000
_cell.length_c   1.000
_cell.angle_alpha   90.00
_cell.angle_beta   90.00
_cell.angle_gamma   90.00
#
_symmetry.space_group_name_H-M   'P 1'
#
loop_
_entity.id
_entity.type
_entity.pdbx_description
1 polymer ?
#
loop_
_entity_poly.entity_id
_entity_poly.type
_entity_poly.pdbx_seq_one_letter_code
_entity_poly.pdbx_strand_id
1 'polypeptide(L)' 'MNTLSYKTVSANSATVNKEWVLVDADGQTLGRLASKVAKLIRGKYKPNFTP' A
#
# COMPACT_ATOMS: atom_id res chain seq x y z
N MET A 1 -29.58 -15.58 -8.61
CA MET A 1 -28.81 -15.12 -9.79
C MET A 1 -27.93 -13.96 -9.35
N ASN A 2 -26.65 -13.95 -9.72
CA ASN A 2 -25.76 -12.83 -9.43
C ASN A 2 -26.05 -11.72 -10.46
N THR A 3 -26.74 -10.66 -10.06
CA THR A 3 -27.30 -9.64 -10.97
C THR A 3 -26.34 -8.48 -11.27
N LEU A 4 -25.18 -8.44 -10.62
CA LEU A 4 -24.17 -7.39 -10.78
C LEU A 4 -23.21 -7.74 -11.93
N SER A 5 -23.30 -6.99 -13.03
CA SER A 5 -22.48 -7.14 -14.24
C SER A 5 -21.07 -6.56 -14.13
N TYR A 6 -20.82 -5.62 -13.20
CA TYR A 6 -19.51 -5.01 -12.98
C TYR A 6 -19.13 -5.05 -11.50
N LYS A 7 -17.91 -5.52 -11.20
CA LYS A 7 -17.41 -5.73 -9.84
C LYS A 7 -15.97 -5.25 -9.72
N THR A 8 -15.67 -4.55 -8.62
CA THR A 8 -14.31 -4.18 -8.28
C THR A 8 -13.55 -5.43 -7.85
N VAL A 9 -12.43 -5.71 -8.52
CA VAL A 9 -11.56 -6.84 -8.18
C VAL A 9 -10.60 -6.40 -7.07
N SER A 10 -10.69 -7.05 -5.92
CA SER A 10 -9.77 -6.84 -4.80
C SER A 10 -8.47 -7.61 -4.99
N ALA A 11 -7.35 -7.06 -4.52
CA ALA A 11 -6.06 -7.74 -4.55
C ALA A 11 -6.07 -8.95 -3.59
N ASN A 12 -5.32 -10.00 -3.93
CA ASN A 12 -5.21 -11.24 -3.14
C ASN A 12 -3.74 -11.54 -2.83
N SER A 13 -3.46 -12.43 -1.88
CA SER A 13 -2.09 -12.73 -1.44
C SER A 13 -1.16 -13.23 -2.55
N ALA A 14 -1.72 -13.79 -3.62
CA ALA A 14 -0.95 -14.28 -4.78
C ALA A 14 -0.57 -13.16 -5.77
N THR A 15 -1.34 -12.07 -5.83
CA THR A 15 -1.11 -10.92 -6.73
C THR A 15 -0.38 -9.76 -6.05
N VAL A 16 -0.23 -9.79 -4.72
CA VAL A 16 0.49 -8.77 -3.97
C VAL A 16 1.99 -8.97 -4.13
N ASN A 17 2.64 -8.06 -4.86
CA ASN A 17 4.10 -7.95 -4.90
C ASN A 17 4.60 -7.15 -3.68
N LYS A 18 5.50 -7.72 -2.87
CA LYS A 18 6.13 -7.05 -1.71
C LYS A 18 7.58 -6.72 -2.05
N GLU A 19 7.90 -5.44 -2.00
CA GLU A 19 9.25 -4.93 -2.28
C GLU A 19 9.95 -4.59 -0.97
N TRP A 20 11.26 -4.82 -0.94
CA TRP A 20 12.12 -4.34 0.13
C TRP A 20 12.54 -2.91 -0.17
N VAL A 21 12.26 -2.00 0.75
CA VAL A 21 12.57 -0.57 0.60
C VAL A 21 13.53 -0.16 1.71
N LEU A 22 14.63 0.47 1.33
CA LEU A 22 15.58 1.09 2.26
C LEU A 22 15.21 2.57 2.42
N VAL A 23 15.15 3.05 3.67
CA VAL A 23 14.78 4.42 3.99
C VAL A 23 15.92 5.08 4.76
N ASP A 24 16.49 6.14 4.18
CA ASP A 24 17.43 7.01 4.87
C ASP A 24 16.67 8.05 5.71
N ALA A 25 17.08 8.20 6.96
CA ALA A 25 16.45 9.06 7.94
C ALA A 25 17.26 10.32 8.25
N ASP A 26 18.45 10.48 7.66
CA ASP A 26 19.31 11.62 7.97
C ASP A 26 18.66 12.97 7.59
N GLY A 27 18.79 13.96 8.47
CA GLY A 27 18.17 15.28 8.32
C GLY A 27 16.63 15.32 8.37
N GLN A 28 15.93 14.22 8.67
CA GLN A 28 14.46 14.18 8.70
C GLN A 28 13.86 14.30 10.10
N THR A 29 12.75 15.04 10.21
CA THR A 29 11.98 15.09 11.46
C THR A 29 11.23 13.78 11.68
N LEU A 30 11.43 13.15 12.86
CA LEU A 30 10.89 11.84 13.21
C LEU A 30 9.41 11.64 12.84
N GLY A 31 8.52 12.53 13.28
CA GLY A 31 7.08 12.39 13.02
C GLY A 31 6.69 12.48 11.54
N ARG A 32 7.41 13.30 10.76
CA ARG A 32 7.17 13.45 9.31
C ARG A 32 7.64 12.21 8.55
N LEU A 33 8.80 11.68 8.91
CA LEU A 33 9.33 10.45 8.34
C LEU A 33 8.42 9.26 8.68
N ALA A 34 8.08 9.08 9.95
CA ALA A 34 7.24 8.00 10.44
C ALA A 34 5.88 7.97 9.72
N SER A 35 5.25 9.13 9.51
CA SER A 35 3.98 9.23 8.79
C SER A 35 4.08 8.75 7.34
N LYS A 36 5.18 9.08 6.64
CA LYS A 36 5.41 8.63 5.26
C LYS A 36 5.69 7.13 5.20
N VAL A 37 6.53 6.62 6.10
CA VAL A 37 6.86 5.19 6.19
C VAL A 37 5.62 4.35 6.52
N ALA A 38 4.77 4.80 7.45
CA ALA A 38 3.50 4.13 7.75
C ALA A 38 2.58 4.01 6.52
N LYS A 39 2.51 5.07 5.70
CA LYS A 39 1.73 5.05 4.44
C LYS A 39 2.31 4.08 3.41
N LEU A 40 3.65 3.97 3.37
CA LEU A 40 4.38 3.04 2.51
C LEU A 40 4.12 1.58 2.92
N ILE A 41 4.28 1.24 4.21
CA ILE A 41 4.03 -0.11 4.75
C ILE A 41 2.58 -0.53 4.54
N ARG A 42 1.63 0.40 4.72
CA ARG A 42 0.21 0.14 4.41
C ARG A 42 -0.05 -0.12 2.93
N GLY A 43 0.87 0.25 2.03
CA GLY A 43 0.74 0.01 0.59
C GLY A 43 -0.18 1.00 -0.14
N LYS A 44 -0.51 2.15 0.49
CA LYS A 44 -1.44 3.15 -0.07
C LYS A 44 -0.95 3.87 -1.33
N TYR A 45 0.31 3.66 -1.72
CA TYR A 45 0.83 4.16 -3.00
C TYR A 45 0.53 3.23 -4.17
N LYS A 46 0.09 1.99 -3.91
CA LYS A 46 -0.26 1.04 -4.96
C LYS A 46 -1.69 1.32 -5.45
N PRO A 47 -1.92 1.37 -6.77
CA PRO A 47 -3.25 1.64 -7.33
C PRO A 47 -4.25 0.51 -7.08
N ASN A 48 -3.75 -0.69 -6.73
CA ASN A 48 -4.55 -1.86 -6.37
C ASN A 48 -4.70 -2.04 -4.85
N PHE A 49 -4.58 -0.96 -4.07
CA PHE A 49 -4.76 -1.01 -2.62
C PHE A 49 -6.15 -1.54 -2.25
N THR A 50 -6.15 -2.64 -1.49
CA THR A 50 -7.35 -3.19 -0.86
C THR A 50 -7.21 -2.98 0.66
N PRO A 51 -8.18 -2.31 1.32
CA PRO A 51 -8.07 -1.88 2.71
C PRO A 51 -8.12 -2.99 3.75
#